data_AF-A0A523DCL6-F1
#
_entry.id   AF-A0A523DCL6-F1
#
_cell.length_a   1.000
_cell.length_b   1.000
_cell.length_c   1.000
_cell.angle_alpha   90.00
_cell.angle_beta   90.00
_cell.angle_gamma   90.00
#
_symmetry.space_group_name_H-M   'P 1'
#
loop_
_entity.id
_entity.type
_entity.pdbx_description
1 polymer ?
#
loop_
_entity_poly.entity_id
_entity_poly.type
_entity_poly.pdbx_seq_one_letter_code
_entity_poly.pdbx_strand_id
1 'polypeptide(L)'
;MIQDTPDKLEKHVFPLQLPVQVPRQQYRPAQSNIPDDKHVRVQLKKLTEDYVATVGAVPPLTMTELLEHTGAVLQEAGLDPIYKDYIAILISNAAWRDSLARIPYHRRLLLIPKCLRVEDRCPAPFDEFGLLCKECGLCSIQDLTVEAERLGYAVLVAEGSAIVRSMIETGKIEAIVGVSCINVLEKCFPHMEAAAVPSVAIPLLQDDCINTTVDLDWVWDVIHLTSDDKTYRLDLDDLKTEVRGWFARASLDTIMGEVGDDDETAQIARDWLATGGKRWRPYLATCTYMALESDRRDGKPELTADMKKAAVAVECFHKASLIHDDIEDGDEQRYERPALHTVVGVPVALNIGDFLLGEGYRLLGELGRPDMTAVAAEGHVTLCRGQGRELLWTRHPEPLPSMQVLEIFRQKTAAAFEVALRLGAILGGADEQTHDVLSTYSESLGIGYQIKDDLEDFTGEGDSNDLEHVRLSLILAIAHKRAQGAEKERIASFIRSSAPGCLDEVRRIVTERGVLDKTEDLLEAYKEEAIRSLRFLSSPTLKGLMRRIVSKIFGENLIEGYCSEFEARNAAGRATGADAAPGSR
;
A
#
# COMPACT_ATOMS: atom_id res chain seq x y z
N MET A 1 -50.58 -18.81 -7.57
CA MET A 1 -49.92 -18.08 -8.67
C MET A 1 -49.35 -16.81 -8.06
N ILE A 2 -48.15 -16.89 -7.51
CA ILE A 2 -47.37 -15.74 -7.09
C ILE A 2 -46.35 -15.57 -8.20
N GLN A 3 -46.45 -14.46 -8.93
CA GLN A 3 -45.49 -14.07 -9.95
C GLN A 3 -44.29 -13.46 -9.23
N ASP A 4 -43.21 -14.23 -9.08
CA ASP A 4 -41.89 -13.66 -8.85
C ASP A 4 -41.40 -13.06 -10.15
N THR A 5 -41.48 -11.73 -10.25
CA THR A 5 -40.67 -10.97 -11.20
C THR A 5 -39.22 -10.98 -10.70
N PRO A 6 -38.23 -11.36 -11.53
CA PRO A 6 -36.83 -11.16 -11.19
C PRO A 6 -36.56 -9.66 -11.31
N ASP A 7 -36.60 -8.98 -10.16
CA ASP A 7 -36.15 -7.60 -10.11
C ASP A 7 -34.64 -7.60 -10.37
N LYS A 8 -34.28 -6.87 -11.41
CA LYS A 8 -33.01 -6.95 -12.08
C LYS A 8 -31.91 -6.44 -11.15
N LEU A 9 -30.86 -7.22 -11.00
CA LEU A 9 -29.50 -6.72 -10.74
C LEU A 9 -29.03 -5.86 -11.93
N GLU A 10 -29.67 -4.71 -12.17
CA GLU A 10 -29.06 -3.62 -12.92
C GLU A 10 -28.04 -2.97 -11.97
N LYS A 11 -26.83 -3.58 -11.89
CA LYS A 11 -25.69 -2.92 -11.25
C LYS A 11 -25.50 -1.58 -11.96
N HIS A 12 -25.63 -0.49 -11.21
CA HIS A 12 -25.28 0.85 -11.66
C HIS A 12 -23.79 0.86 -12.03
N VAL A 13 -23.47 0.63 -13.31
CA VAL A 13 -22.14 0.91 -13.83
C VAL A 13 -22.04 2.42 -13.89
N PHE A 14 -21.58 3.02 -12.79
CA PHE A 14 -21.34 4.46 -12.76
C PHE A 14 -20.28 4.80 -13.82
N PRO A 15 -20.50 5.88 -14.58
CA PRO A 15 -19.51 6.32 -15.55
C PRO A 15 -18.21 6.60 -14.81
N LEU A 16 -17.09 6.15 -15.37
CA LEU A 16 -15.76 6.45 -14.82
C LEU A 16 -15.63 7.97 -14.64
N GLN A 17 -15.28 8.40 -13.43
CA GLN A 17 -14.99 9.79 -13.11
C GLN A 17 -13.50 9.94 -12.85
N LEU A 18 -12.90 11.01 -13.38
CA LEU A 18 -11.50 11.29 -13.08
C LEU A 18 -11.35 11.73 -11.62
N PRO A 19 -10.36 11.21 -10.88
CA PRO A 19 -10.11 11.64 -9.51
C PRO A 19 -9.68 13.11 -9.48
N VAL A 20 -9.89 13.76 -8.33
CA VAL A 20 -9.46 15.14 -8.10
C VAL A 20 -7.94 15.19 -8.14
N GLN A 21 -7.38 16.05 -9.00
CA GLN A 21 -5.94 16.20 -9.12
C GLN A 21 -5.33 16.67 -7.80
N VAL A 22 -4.32 15.94 -7.32
CA VAL A 22 -3.56 16.30 -6.13
C VAL A 22 -2.18 16.90 -6.47
N PRO A 23 -1.66 17.77 -5.59
CA PRO A 23 -0.26 18.16 -5.56
C PRO A 23 0.65 16.92 -5.53
N ARG A 24 1.62 16.82 -6.45
CA ARG A 24 2.71 15.86 -6.26
C ARG A 24 3.52 16.27 -5.03
N GLN A 25 3.63 15.40 -4.04
CA GLN A 25 4.59 15.60 -2.97
C GLN A 25 5.97 15.23 -3.50
N GLN A 26 6.84 16.23 -3.64
CA GLN A 26 8.24 15.97 -3.97
C GLN A 26 8.92 15.33 -2.77
N TYR A 27 9.73 14.31 -3.03
CA TYR A 27 10.58 13.73 -1.99
C TYR A 27 11.48 14.83 -1.41
N ARG A 28 11.53 14.89 -0.09
CA ARG A 28 12.40 15.81 0.64
C ARG A 28 13.11 14.99 1.71
N PRO A 29 14.44 15.08 1.80
CA PRO A 29 15.17 14.35 2.82
C PRO A 29 14.75 14.82 4.22
N ALA A 30 14.89 13.93 5.19
CA ALA A 30 14.74 14.27 6.58
C ALA A 30 15.84 15.26 7.02
N GLN A 31 15.55 16.05 8.04
CA GLN A 31 16.53 16.86 8.76
C GLN A 31 17.65 15.96 9.32
N SER A 32 18.87 16.50 9.43
CA SER A 32 20.09 15.71 9.69
C SER A 32 20.10 14.92 11.00
N ASN A 33 19.27 15.33 11.97
CA ASN A 33 19.08 14.66 13.26
C ASN A 33 17.95 13.61 13.25
N ILE A 34 17.41 13.26 12.07
CA ILE A 34 16.46 12.16 11.87
C ILE A 34 16.99 11.27 10.74
N PRO A 35 17.04 9.94 10.91
CA PRO A 35 17.39 9.05 9.81
C PRO A 35 16.42 9.21 8.64
N ASP A 36 16.96 9.43 7.45
CA ASP A 36 16.18 9.61 6.21
C ASP A 36 15.45 8.32 5.79
N ASP A 37 16.09 7.18 6.03
CA ASP A 37 15.52 5.85 5.76
C ASP A 37 14.46 5.47 6.81
N LYS A 38 13.25 5.13 6.33
CA LYS A 38 12.13 4.69 7.15
C LYS A 38 12.40 3.37 7.88
N HIS A 39 13.07 2.41 7.25
CA HIS A 39 13.39 1.13 7.88
C HIS A 39 14.29 1.34 9.11
N VAL A 40 15.28 2.22 8.99
CA VAL A 40 16.13 2.61 10.12
C VAL A 40 15.29 3.23 11.24
N ARG A 41 14.38 4.16 10.91
CA ARG A 41 13.47 4.76 11.91
C ARG A 41 12.62 3.73 12.63
N VAL A 42 12.05 2.75 11.91
CA VAL A 42 11.23 1.67 12.48
C VAL A 42 12.07 0.77 13.40
N GLN A 43 13.29 0.43 13.00
CA GLN A 43 14.21 -0.38 13.82
C GLN A 43 14.59 0.35 15.11
N LEU A 44 14.92 1.65 15.05
CA LEU A 44 15.24 2.46 16.22
C LEU A 44 14.05 2.57 17.19
N LYS A 45 12.84 2.73 16.66
CA LYS A 45 11.62 2.74 17.46
C LYS A 45 11.42 1.41 18.20
N LYS A 46 11.61 0.28 17.52
CA LYS A 46 11.52 -1.04 18.17
C LYS A 46 12.60 -1.23 19.24
N LEU A 47 13.84 -0.87 18.93
CA LEU A 47 14.97 -0.97 19.86
C LEU A 47 14.73 -0.15 21.14
N THR A 48 14.20 1.06 21.01
CA THR A 48 13.88 1.93 22.15
C THR A 48 12.70 1.42 22.97
N GLU A 49 11.68 0.85 22.33
CA GLU A 49 10.56 0.17 23.01
C GLU A 49 11.05 -1.04 23.82
N ASP A 50 11.89 -1.90 23.23
CA ASP A 50 12.49 -3.06 23.89
C ASP A 50 13.41 -2.64 25.07
N TYR A 51 14.19 -1.58 24.89
CA TYR A 51 15.04 -1.01 25.95
C TYR A 51 14.20 -0.53 27.13
N VAL A 52 13.17 0.31 26.87
CA VAL A 52 12.29 0.87 27.91
C VAL A 52 11.57 -0.23 28.68
N ALA A 53 11.10 -1.27 27.99
CA ALA A 53 10.50 -2.44 28.62
C ALA A 53 11.51 -3.20 29.51
N THR A 54 12.77 -3.30 29.09
CA THR A 54 13.84 -4.00 29.82
C THR A 54 14.26 -3.24 31.07
N VAL A 55 14.45 -1.92 30.99
CA VAL A 55 14.85 -1.10 32.14
C VAL A 55 13.67 -0.77 33.06
N GLY A 56 12.44 -0.95 32.58
CA GLY A 56 11.22 -0.65 33.32
C GLY A 56 11.05 0.85 33.58
N ALA A 57 11.41 1.70 32.62
CA ALA A 57 11.30 3.15 32.77
C ALA A 57 9.82 3.57 32.85
N VAL A 58 9.47 4.30 33.91
CA VAL A 58 8.07 4.71 34.19
C VAL A 58 7.94 6.22 33.97
N PRO A 59 6.95 6.68 33.19
CA PRO A 59 6.73 8.11 33.00
C PRO A 59 6.06 8.77 34.24
N PRO A 60 6.17 10.11 34.42
CA PRO A 60 6.98 11.04 33.63
C PRO A 60 8.48 10.88 33.92
N LEU A 61 9.28 10.79 32.86
CA LEU A 61 10.74 10.81 32.97
C LEU A 61 11.20 12.25 33.10
N THR A 62 12.05 12.52 34.09
CA THR A 62 12.73 13.80 34.21
C THR A 62 13.69 14.00 33.04
N MET A 63 14.02 15.26 32.72
CA MET A 63 15.02 15.55 31.69
C MET A 63 16.36 14.84 31.94
N THR A 64 16.77 14.68 33.20
CA THR A 64 17.99 13.96 33.56
C THR A 64 17.89 12.47 33.23
N GLU A 65 16.82 11.80 33.66
CA GLU A 65 16.59 10.38 33.35
C GLU A 65 16.48 10.14 31.84
N LEU A 66 15.77 11.02 31.13
CA LEU A 66 15.61 10.91 29.69
C LEU A 66 16.96 10.98 28.96
N LEU A 67 17.84 11.90 29.37
CA LEU A 67 19.19 12.04 28.81
C LEU A 67 20.09 10.85 29.15
N GLU A 68 19.98 10.29 30.35
CA GLU A 68 20.72 9.09 30.76
C GLU A 68 20.32 7.87 29.92
N HIS A 69 19.01 7.62 29.78
CA HIS A 69 18.48 6.55 28.93
C HIS A 69 18.86 6.75 27.46
N THR A 70 18.79 7.98 26.96
CA THR A 70 19.20 8.32 25.59
C THR A 70 20.68 7.99 25.37
N GLY A 71 21.55 8.36 26.31
CA GLY A 71 22.98 8.05 26.25
C GLY A 71 23.25 6.55 26.21
N ALA A 72 22.54 5.78 27.03
CA ALA A 72 22.66 4.32 27.06
C ALA A 72 22.27 3.68 25.70
N VAL A 73 21.13 4.07 25.14
CA VAL A 73 20.65 3.57 23.85
C VAL A 73 21.61 3.94 22.71
N LEU A 74 22.08 5.19 22.66
CA LEU A 74 23.04 5.63 21.64
C LEU A 74 24.34 4.81 21.70
N GLN A 75 24.84 4.55 22.92
CA GLN A 75 26.07 3.79 23.11
C GLN A 75 25.90 2.31 22.73
N GLU A 76 24.80 1.68 23.17
CA GLU A 76 24.51 0.27 22.90
C GLU A 76 24.30 0.01 21.40
N ALA A 77 23.57 0.90 20.72
CA ALA A 77 23.28 0.78 19.29
C ALA A 77 24.39 1.32 18.36
N GLY A 78 25.44 1.94 18.92
CA GLY A 78 26.54 2.53 18.13
C GLY A 78 26.11 3.67 17.22
N LEU A 79 25.16 4.49 17.67
CA LEU A 79 24.54 5.56 16.88
C LEU A 79 25.30 6.88 17.00
N ASP A 80 25.23 7.68 15.94
CA ASP A 80 25.81 9.04 15.94
C ASP A 80 25.05 9.94 16.96
N PRO A 81 25.76 10.71 17.81
CA PRO A 81 25.16 11.66 18.73
C PRO A 81 24.20 12.68 18.10
N ILE A 82 24.25 12.91 16.78
CA ILE A 82 23.31 13.77 16.05
C ILE A 82 21.85 13.32 16.22
N TYR A 83 21.60 12.02 16.46
CA TYR A 83 20.25 11.46 16.65
C TYR A 83 19.74 11.58 18.09
N LYS A 84 20.48 12.20 19.00
CA LYS A 84 20.15 12.28 20.43
C LYS A 84 18.71 12.73 20.68
N ASP A 85 18.27 13.81 20.06
CA ASP A 85 16.93 14.36 20.32
C ASP A 85 15.82 13.46 19.77
N TYR A 86 16.08 12.82 18.61
CA TYR A 86 15.18 11.83 18.04
C TYR A 86 15.05 10.59 18.93
N ILE A 87 16.16 10.07 19.46
CA ILE A 87 16.15 8.93 20.39
C ILE A 87 15.46 9.30 21.71
N ALA A 88 15.69 10.52 22.23
CA ALA A 88 15.00 10.99 23.43
C ALA A 88 13.47 11.02 23.22
N ILE A 89 12.99 11.47 22.06
CA ILE A 89 11.57 11.41 21.71
C ILE A 89 11.07 9.96 21.72
N LEU A 90 11.80 9.03 21.10
CA LEU A 90 11.39 7.62 21.06
C LEU A 90 11.30 6.98 22.45
N ILE A 91 12.28 7.24 23.33
CA ILE A 91 12.28 6.75 24.72
C ILE A 91 11.08 7.32 25.50
N SER A 92 10.84 8.64 25.38
CA SER A 92 9.70 9.29 26.03
C SER A 92 8.37 8.70 25.55
N ASN A 93 8.24 8.50 24.25
CA ASN A 93 7.05 7.90 23.64
C ASN A 93 6.82 6.46 24.13
N ALA A 94 7.88 5.63 24.17
CA ALA A 94 7.80 4.27 24.66
C ALA A 94 7.34 4.21 26.12
N ALA A 95 7.85 5.11 26.98
CA ALA A 95 7.43 5.20 28.37
C ALA A 95 5.95 5.60 28.52
N TRP A 96 5.47 6.57 27.74
CA TRP A 96 4.09 7.05 27.80
C TRP A 96 3.07 6.19 27.06
N ARG A 97 3.51 5.31 26.16
CA ARG A 97 2.67 4.54 25.23
C ARG A 97 1.48 3.88 25.93
N ASP A 98 1.72 3.10 26.97
CA ASP A 98 0.66 2.34 27.66
C ASP A 98 -0.29 3.25 28.45
N SER A 99 0.19 4.40 28.90
CA SER A 99 -0.65 5.39 29.59
C SER A 99 -1.59 6.08 28.61
N LEU A 100 -1.08 6.47 27.42
CA LEU A 100 -1.91 7.02 26.34
C LEU A 100 -3.00 6.02 25.94
N ALA A 101 -2.62 4.76 25.76
CA ALA A 101 -3.48 3.67 25.34
C ALA A 101 -4.72 3.51 26.24
N ARG A 102 -4.56 3.65 27.57
CA ARG A 102 -5.64 3.50 28.56
C ARG A 102 -6.67 4.63 28.58
N ILE A 103 -6.32 5.79 28.01
CA ILE A 103 -7.21 6.96 28.06
C ILE A 103 -8.25 6.85 26.94
N PRO A 104 -9.55 7.06 27.18
CA PRO A 104 -10.56 7.03 26.11
C PRO A 104 -10.29 8.08 25.03
N TYR A 105 -10.56 7.77 23.76
CA TYR A 105 -10.31 8.69 22.63
C TYR A 105 -10.93 10.09 22.80
N HIS A 106 -12.14 10.19 23.35
CA HIS A 106 -12.82 11.47 23.60
C HIS A 106 -12.16 12.35 24.68
N ARG A 107 -11.15 11.83 25.37
CA ARG A 107 -10.30 12.54 26.32
C ARG A 107 -8.92 12.84 25.73
N ARG A 108 -8.70 12.59 24.43
CA ARG A 108 -7.41 12.80 23.76
C ARG A 108 -7.46 13.99 22.81
N LEU A 109 -6.32 14.66 22.68
CA LEU A 109 -6.08 15.71 21.70
C LEU A 109 -5.11 15.21 20.62
N LEU A 110 -5.45 15.39 19.35
CA LEU A 110 -4.50 15.31 18.24
C LEU A 110 -4.09 16.73 17.85
N LEU A 111 -2.82 17.05 18.06
CA LEU A 111 -2.23 18.34 17.71
C LEU A 111 -1.37 18.18 16.46
N ILE A 112 -1.74 18.88 15.38
CA ILE A 112 -1.08 18.77 14.07
C ILE A 112 -0.56 20.15 13.65
N PRO A 113 0.63 20.27 13.03
CA PRO A 113 1.15 21.56 12.62
C PRO A 113 0.55 21.94 11.27
N LYS A 114 0.31 23.23 11.08
CA LYS A 114 -0.18 23.79 9.81
C LYS A 114 0.80 23.58 8.64
N CYS A 115 2.05 23.25 8.92
CA CYS A 115 3.14 23.06 7.98
C CYS A 115 3.01 21.79 7.12
N LEU A 116 2.13 20.85 7.50
CA LEU A 116 1.78 19.68 6.67
C LEU A 116 0.92 20.06 5.45
N ARG A 117 0.33 21.27 5.44
CA ARG A 117 -0.51 21.71 4.33
C ARG A 117 0.34 21.99 3.09
N VAL A 118 -0.29 21.88 1.93
CA VAL A 118 0.25 22.41 0.68
C VAL A 118 0.03 23.93 0.67
N GLU A 119 1.06 24.69 1.06
CA GLU A 119 0.96 26.10 1.45
C GLU A 119 0.32 26.99 0.37
N ASP A 120 0.72 26.79 -0.89
CA ASP A 120 0.32 27.61 -2.04
C ASP A 120 -1.12 27.34 -2.52
N ARG A 121 -1.73 26.22 -2.11
CA ARG A 121 -3.04 25.77 -2.59
C ARG A 121 -4.07 25.50 -1.51
N CYS A 122 -3.70 25.53 -0.23
CA CYS A 122 -4.63 25.26 0.85
C CYS A 122 -5.72 26.35 0.95
N PRO A 123 -7.02 26.02 0.80
CA PRO A 123 -8.10 27.00 0.85
C PRO A 123 -8.58 27.29 2.28
N ALA A 124 -7.97 26.67 3.29
CA ALA A 124 -8.45 26.72 4.67
C ALA A 124 -8.18 28.10 5.30
N PRO A 125 -9.19 28.72 5.92
CA PRO A 125 -8.98 29.96 6.67
C PRO A 125 -8.29 29.70 8.01
N PHE A 126 -7.79 30.77 8.62
CA PHE A 126 -7.24 30.76 9.98
C PHE A 126 -8.18 31.50 10.93
N ASP A 127 -8.32 30.99 12.14
CA ASP A 127 -8.91 31.71 13.25
C ASP A 127 -7.84 32.00 14.33
N GLU A 128 -8.29 32.41 15.52
CA GLU A 128 -7.39 32.67 16.66
C GLU A 128 -6.73 31.41 17.23
N PHE A 129 -7.26 30.22 16.92
CA PHE A 129 -6.81 28.95 17.45
C PHE A 129 -5.96 28.16 16.47
N GLY A 130 -6.15 28.29 15.15
CA GLY A 130 -5.37 27.58 14.16
C GLY A 130 -5.95 27.58 12.74
N LEU A 131 -5.55 26.59 11.96
CA LEU A 131 -6.05 26.33 10.61
C LEU A 131 -7.39 25.58 10.67
N LEU A 132 -8.42 26.10 9.99
CA LEU A 132 -9.72 25.44 9.88
C LEU A 132 -9.78 24.60 8.61
N CYS A 133 -9.38 23.32 8.70
CA CYS A 133 -9.35 22.40 7.57
C CYS A 133 -10.71 22.38 6.82
N LYS A 134 -10.65 22.53 5.48
CA LYS A 134 -11.82 22.49 4.59
C LYS A 134 -11.98 21.16 3.86
N GLU A 135 -11.23 20.15 4.25
CA GLU A 135 -11.28 18.82 3.63
C GLU A 135 -11.05 18.86 2.10
N CYS A 136 -10.10 19.70 1.66
CA CYS A 136 -9.80 19.94 0.26
C CYS A 136 -9.03 18.82 -0.46
N GLY A 137 -8.55 17.82 0.29
CA GLY A 137 -7.83 16.65 -0.21
C GLY A 137 -6.35 16.87 -0.53
N LEU A 138 -5.80 18.06 -0.31
CA LEU A 138 -4.45 18.39 -0.78
C LEU A 138 -3.31 17.88 0.13
N CYS A 139 -3.61 17.47 1.36
CA CYS A 139 -2.62 17.08 2.35
C CYS A 139 -3.20 16.15 3.42
N SER A 140 -2.33 15.49 4.19
CA SER A 140 -2.69 14.53 5.24
C SER A 140 -3.46 15.11 6.42
N ILE A 141 -3.51 16.45 6.58
CA ILE A 141 -4.27 17.10 7.66
C ILE A 141 -5.73 16.65 7.65
N GLN A 142 -6.34 16.56 6.45
CA GLN A 142 -7.72 16.10 6.32
C GLN A 142 -7.90 14.68 6.86
N ASP A 143 -7.13 13.72 6.35
CA ASP A 143 -7.31 12.31 6.69
C ASP A 143 -7.11 12.07 8.19
N LEU A 144 -6.10 12.73 8.77
CA LEU A 144 -5.82 12.67 10.20
C LEU A 144 -6.93 13.34 11.03
N THR A 145 -7.46 14.48 10.59
CA THR A 145 -8.54 15.19 11.29
C THR A 145 -9.82 14.36 11.29
N VAL A 146 -10.26 13.94 10.10
CA VAL A 146 -11.48 13.14 9.93
C VAL A 146 -11.41 11.85 10.73
N GLU A 147 -10.27 11.16 10.71
CA GLU A 147 -10.12 9.91 11.46
C GLU A 147 -10.10 10.12 12.96
N ALA A 148 -9.32 11.09 13.45
CA ALA A 148 -9.23 11.36 14.87
C ALA A 148 -10.59 11.81 15.44
N GLU A 149 -11.33 12.68 14.74
CA GLU A 149 -12.69 13.08 15.11
C GLU A 149 -13.66 11.89 15.12
N ARG A 150 -13.55 10.97 14.15
CA ARG A 150 -14.33 9.72 14.11
C ARG A 150 -14.09 8.84 15.33
N LEU A 151 -12.83 8.74 15.78
CA LEU A 151 -12.47 8.02 17.01
C LEU A 151 -12.93 8.76 18.27
N GLY A 152 -13.17 10.08 18.17
CA GLY A 152 -13.67 10.94 19.23
C GLY A 152 -12.66 11.98 19.73
N TYR A 153 -11.46 12.03 19.18
CA TYR A 153 -10.45 13.02 19.57
C TYR A 153 -10.97 14.45 19.41
N ALA A 154 -10.49 15.34 20.28
CA ALA A 154 -10.38 16.74 19.89
C ALA A 154 -9.22 16.87 18.90
N VAL A 155 -9.39 17.59 17.79
CA VAL A 155 -8.31 17.86 16.83
C VAL A 155 -8.03 19.35 16.79
N LEU A 156 -6.74 19.71 16.80
CA LEU A 156 -6.30 21.08 16.64
C LEU A 156 -5.16 21.16 15.62
N VAL A 157 -5.35 21.98 14.59
CA VAL A 157 -4.31 22.25 13.59
C VAL A 157 -3.65 23.59 13.91
N ALA A 158 -2.70 23.59 14.85
CA ALA A 158 -2.12 24.80 15.40
C ALA A 158 -0.69 24.61 15.92
N GLU A 159 0.01 25.74 16.09
CA GLU A 159 1.34 25.80 16.73
C GLU A 159 1.27 26.35 18.17
N GLY A 160 0.07 26.76 18.63
CA GLY A 160 -0.12 27.51 19.86
C GLY A 160 -0.31 26.64 21.11
N SER A 161 0.53 26.82 22.13
CA SER A 161 0.48 26.07 23.40
C SER A 161 -0.59 26.56 24.39
N ALA A 162 -1.23 27.72 24.18
CA ALA A 162 -2.13 28.33 25.15
C ALA A 162 -3.47 27.58 25.28
N ILE A 163 -4.11 27.26 24.16
CA ILE A 163 -5.37 26.50 24.17
C ILE A 163 -5.16 25.08 24.68
N VAL A 164 -4.05 24.44 24.30
CA VAL A 164 -3.69 23.10 24.77
C VAL A 164 -3.56 23.09 26.29
N ARG A 165 -2.84 24.05 26.88
CA ARG A 165 -2.75 24.21 28.34
C ARG A 165 -4.12 24.37 28.99
N SER A 166 -4.98 25.23 28.44
CA SER A 166 -6.34 25.42 28.97
C SER A 166 -7.18 24.13 28.91
N MET A 167 -7.08 23.36 27.83
CA MET A 167 -7.81 22.09 27.70
C MET A 167 -7.34 21.03 28.71
N ILE A 168 -6.03 20.99 29.00
CA ILE A 168 -5.46 20.15 30.06
C ILE A 168 -5.95 20.61 31.44
N GLU A 169 -5.80 21.90 31.76
CA GLU A 169 -6.15 22.49 33.07
C GLU A 169 -7.65 22.37 33.38
N THR A 170 -8.49 22.44 32.35
CA THR A 170 -9.95 22.25 32.49
C THR A 170 -10.36 20.77 32.55
N GLY A 171 -9.42 19.84 32.40
CA GLY A 171 -9.68 18.39 32.40
C GLY A 171 -10.51 17.92 31.19
N LYS A 172 -10.59 18.73 30.12
CA LYS A 172 -11.26 18.34 28.87
C LYS A 172 -10.48 17.26 28.14
N ILE A 173 -9.15 17.34 28.21
CA ILE A 173 -8.24 16.34 27.65
C ILE A 173 -7.31 15.83 28.74
N GLU A 174 -7.00 14.54 28.67
CA GLU A 174 -6.12 13.82 29.58
C GLU A 174 -4.88 13.27 28.86
N ALA A 175 -4.85 13.28 27.52
CA ALA A 175 -3.71 12.80 26.73
C ALA A 175 -3.52 13.57 25.43
N ILE A 176 -2.30 13.59 24.90
CA ILE A 176 -1.94 14.31 23.68
C ILE A 176 -1.16 13.42 22.71
N VAL A 177 -1.58 13.43 21.45
CA VAL A 177 -0.79 12.97 20.31
C VAL A 177 -0.35 14.20 19.55
N GLY A 178 0.95 14.50 19.56
CA GLY A 178 1.49 15.73 18.98
C GLY A 178 2.38 15.45 17.78
N VAL A 179 2.10 16.08 16.64
CA VAL A 179 2.99 16.13 15.48
C VAL A 179 3.67 17.50 15.45
N SER A 180 5.00 17.57 15.42
CA SER A 180 5.71 18.85 15.36
C SER A 180 7.19 18.68 15.00
N CYS A 181 7.92 19.75 14.67
CA CYS A 181 9.37 19.68 14.51
C CYS A 181 10.08 19.41 15.86
N ILE A 182 11.22 18.73 15.82
CA ILE A 182 12.03 18.36 17.01
C ILE A 182 12.28 19.58 17.91
N ASN A 183 12.65 20.73 17.32
CA ASN A 183 12.94 21.97 18.06
C ASN A 183 11.76 22.49 18.90
N VAL A 184 10.53 22.20 18.48
CA VAL A 184 9.32 22.57 19.24
C VAL A 184 9.02 21.50 20.28
N LEU A 185 9.14 20.21 19.92
CA LEU A 185 8.93 19.10 20.84
C LEU A 185 9.86 19.18 22.06
N GLU A 186 11.14 19.51 21.84
CA GLU A 186 12.14 19.70 22.91
C GLU A 186 11.69 20.72 23.96
N LYS A 187 11.14 21.85 23.50
CA LYS A 187 10.65 22.93 24.36
C LYS A 187 9.36 22.56 25.08
N CYS A 188 8.61 21.60 24.57
CA CYS A 188 7.35 21.14 25.17
C CYS A 188 7.57 20.11 26.29
N PHE A 189 8.65 19.32 26.27
CA PHE A 189 8.89 18.25 27.24
C PHE A 189 8.83 18.70 28.71
N PRO A 190 9.53 19.78 29.14
CA PRO A 190 9.48 20.20 30.55
C PRO A 190 8.07 20.55 31.03
N HIS A 191 7.22 21.04 30.12
CA HIS A 191 5.83 21.37 30.43
C HIS A 191 4.94 20.14 30.52
N MET A 192 5.16 19.13 29.67
CA MET A 192 4.42 17.87 29.72
C MET A 192 4.81 17.04 30.94
N GLU A 193 6.11 17.00 31.27
CA GLU A 193 6.64 16.42 32.50
C GLU A 193 5.98 17.04 33.73
N ALA A 194 6.00 18.38 33.83
CA ALA A 194 5.41 19.09 34.97
C ALA A 194 3.89 18.90 35.09
N ALA A 195 3.20 18.72 33.97
CA ALA A 195 1.76 18.48 33.95
C ALA A 195 1.39 16.99 34.13
N ALA A 196 2.36 16.08 34.07
CA ALA A 196 2.18 14.62 34.09
C ALA A 196 1.10 14.14 33.10
N VAL A 197 1.01 14.79 31.94
CA VAL A 197 0.03 14.45 30.89
C VAL A 197 0.65 13.42 29.96
N PRO A 198 0.03 12.23 29.79
CA PRO A 198 0.46 11.27 28.78
C PRO A 198 0.52 11.88 27.40
N SER A 199 1.72 11.86 26.81
CA SER A 199 1.97 12.46 25.51
C SER A 199 2.83 11.57 24.63
N VAL A 200 2.41 11.40 23.38
CA VAL A 200 3.25 10.79 22.33
C VAL A 200 3.52 11.84 21.25
N ALA A 201 4.79 12.04 20.95
CA ALA A 201 5.30 13.06 20.04
C ALA A 201 5.88 12.44 18.77
N ILE A 202 5.45 12.90 17.61
CA ILE A 202 5.88 12.40 16.31
C ILE A 202 6.57 13.53 15.55
N PRO A 203 7.88 13.43 15.30
CA PRO A 203 8.63 14.50 14.67
C PRO A 203 8.28 14.64 13.19
N LEU A 204 8.18 15.87 12.73
CA LEU A 204 8.22 16.18 11.30
C LEU A 204 9.59 15.80 10.73
N LEU A 205 9.61 15.32 9.49
CA LEU A 205 10.83 14.99 8.77
C LEU A 205 11.58 16.25 8.32
N GLN A 206 10.90 17.38 8.13
CA GLN A 206 11.51 18.68 7.82
C GLN A 206 11.15 19.73 8.87
N ASP A 207 11.98 20.75 9.02
CA ASP A 207 11.85 21.82 10.02
C ASP A 207 11.74 23.23 9.43
N ASP A 208 11.63 23.36 8.11
CA ASP A 208 11.51 24.63 7.40
C ASP A 208 10.08 25.17 7.27
N CYS A 209 9.13 24.53 7.96
CA CYS A 209 7.74 24.96 8.13
C CYS A 209 6.90 25.12 6.85
N ILE A 210 7.38 24.60 5.71
CA ILE A 210 6.68 24.69 4.43
C ILE A 210 6.59 23.29 3.83
N ASN A 211 5.37 22.81 3.52
CA ASN A 211 5.14 21.52 2.88
C ASN A 211 5.96 20.39 3.53
N THR A 212 5.96 20.37 4.87
CA THR A 212 6.70 19.39 5.66
C THR A 212 6.00 18.04 5.60
N THR A 213 6.76 16.96 5.79
CA THR A 213 6.22 15.60 5.84
C THR A 213 6.41 14.99 7.22
N VAL A 214 5.68 13.91 7.49
CA VAL A 214 5.74 13.15 8.74
C VAL A 214 5.63 11.67 8.41
N ASP A 215 6.12 10.79 9.28
CA ASP A 215 5.81 9.37 9.18
C ASP A 215 4.31 9.14 9.47
N LEU A 216 3.50 9.15 8.41
CA LEU A 216 2.05 9.07 8.52
C LEU A 216 1.58 7.73 9.08
N ASP A 217 2.33 6.65 8.86
CA ASP A 217 2.00 5.36 9.46
C ASP A 217 2.16 5.44 10.97
N TRP A 218 3.21 6.09 11.46
CA TRP A 218 3.40 6.31 12.88
C TRP A 218 2.32 7.21 13.50
N VAL A 219 1.85 8.26 12.81
CA VAL A 219 0.71 9.06 13.30
C VAL A 219 -0.54 8.21 13.39
N TRP A 220 -0.84 7.47 12.32
CA TRP A 220 -2.01 6.58 12.24
C TRP A 220 -2.01 5.56 13.37
N ASP A 221 -0.87 4.96 13.61
CA ASP A 221 -0.62 3.99 14.65
C ASP A 221 -0.92 4.52 16.06
N VAL A 222 -0.52 5.76 16.34
CA VAL A 222 -0.65 6.35 17.69
C VAL A 222 -2.07 6.85 17.94
N ILE A 223 -2.77 7.37 16.91
CA ILE A 223 -4.16 7.82 17.09
C ILE A 223 -5.14 6.66 17.31
N HIS A 224 -4.79 5.45 16.86
CA HIS A 224 -5.59 4.24 17.10
C HIS A 224 -5.20 3.47 18.36
N LEU A 225 -4.24 3.98 19.13
CA LEU A 225 -3.68 3.24 20.27
C LEU A 225 -4.71 3.03 21.39
N THR A 226 -4.99 1.82 21.85
CA THR A 226 -5.92 1.55 22.98
C THR A 226 -5.34 0.61 24.03
N SER A 227 -5.83 0.60 25.28
CA SER A 227 -5.39 -0.40 26.27
C SER A 227 -5.89 -1.80 25.95
N ASP A 228 -7.00 -1.86 25.21
CA ASP A 228 -7.46 -3.04 24.50
C ASP A 228 -6.74 -3.20 23.16
N ASP A 229 -5.59 -2.52 22.89
CA ASP A 229 -4.78 -2.71 21.68
C ASP A 229 -4.27 -4.14 21.65
N LYS A 230 -5.16 -4.95 21.12
CA LYS A 230 -4.89 -6.13 20.35
C LYS A 230 -5.02 -5.76 18.89
N THR A 231 -4.74 -4.51 18.48
CA THR A 231 -4.43 -4.24 17.07
C THR A 231 -3.25 -5.13 16.74
N TYR A 232 -3.55 -6.34 16.30
CA TYR A 232 -2.59 -7.27 15.79
C TYR A 232 -2.09 -6.58 14.54
N ARG A 233 -0.94 -5.90 14.68
CA ARG A 233 -0.22 -5.43 13.52
C ARG A 233 0.22 -6.68 12.81
N LEU A 234 -0.55 -7.01 11.79
CA LEU A 234 -0.16 -7.94 10.77
C LEU A 234 1.28 -7.61 10.37
N ASP A 235 2.18 -8.50 10.76
CA ASP A 235 3.52 -8.51 10.21
C ASP A 235 3.36 -8.84 8.72
N LEU A 236 3.45 -7.79 7.92
CA LEU A 236 3.16 -7.84 6.50
C LEU A 236 4.21 -8.61 5.72
N ASP A 237 5.43 -8.68 6.25
CA ASP A 237 6.53 -9.38 5.61
C ASP A 237 6.50 -10.87 6.00
N ASP A 238 6.20 -11.19 7.26
CA ASP A 238 5.92 -12.57 7.68
C ASP A 238 4.71 -13.13 6.94
N LEU A 239 3.60 -12.39 6.87
CA LEU A 239 2.40 -12.85 6.15
C LEU A 239 2.68 -13.04 4.66
N LYS A 240 3.47 -12.13 4.05
CA LYS A 240 3.87 -12.28 2.64
C LYS A 240 4.73 -13.52 2.44
N THR A 241 5.61 -13.82 3.39
CA THR A 241 6.44 -15.03 3.40
C THR A 241 5.58 -16.29 3.56
N GLU A 242 4.59 -16.27 4.46
CA GLU A 242 3.67 -17.38 4.67
C GLU A 242 2.83 -17.68 3.43
N VAL A 243 2.23 -16.64 2.81
CA VAL A 243 1.46 -16.76 1.58
C VAL A 243 2.30 -17.32 0.44
N ARG A 244 3.56 -16.87 0.29
CA ARG A 244 4.50 -17.42 -0.69
C ARG A 244 4.77 -18.90 -0.44
N GLY A 245 4.89 -19.31 0.82
CA GLY A 245 5.07 -20.72 1.21
C GLY A 245 3.92 -21.63 0.79
N TRP A 246 2.71 -21.12 0.59
CA TRP A 246 1.57 -21.92 0.13
C TRP A 246 1.69 -22.42 -1.32
N PHE A 247 2.56 -21.79 -2.11
CA PHE A 247 2.80 -22.16 -3.50
C PHE A 247 4.00 -23.10 -3.65
N ALA A 248 4.62 -23.55 -2.55
CA ALA A 248 5.56 -24.66 -2.59
C ALA A 248 4.83 -25.96 -2.95
N ARG A 249 5.45 -26.84 -3.73
CA ARG A 249 4.84 -28.07 -4.26
C ARG A 249 4.10 -28.89 -3.19
N ALA A 250 4.78 -29.21 -2.08
CA ALA A 250 4.18 -29.97 -0.98
C ALA A 250 2.94 -29.29 -0.34
N SER A 251 2.92 -27.96 -0.32
CA SER A 251 1.79 -27.19 0.20
C SER A 251 0.61 -27.22 -0.77
N LEU A 252 0.88 -27.08 -2.08
CA LEU A 252 -0.14 -27.26 -3.12
C LEU A 252 -0.73 -28.67 -3.09
N ASP A 253 0.08 -29.71 -2.87
CA ASP A 253 -0.41 -31.09 -2.71
C ASP A 253 -1.35 -31.24 -1.52
N THR A 254 -1.07 -30.54 -0.41
CA THR A 254 -1.94 -30.51 0.77
C THR A 254 -3.25 -29.75 0.50
N ILE A 255 -3.19 -28.62 -0.21
CA ILE A 255 -4.34 -27.72 -0.43
C ILE A 255 -5.26 -28.22 -1.54
N MET A 256 -4.68 -28.70 -2.65
CA MET A 256 -5.37 -29.08 -3.88
C MET A 256 -5.62 -30.60 -3.99
N GLY A 257 -5.02 -31.42 -3.12
CA GLY A 257 -5.00 -32.88 -3.16
C GLY A 257 -3.76 -33.42 -3.88
N GLU A 258 -3.39 -34.69 -3.71
CA GLU A 258 -2.22 -35.26 -4.41
C GLU A 258 -2.46 -35.41 -5.92
N VAL A 259 -1.39 -35.28 -6.72
CA VAL A 259 -1.42 -35.56 -8.17
C VAL A 259 -0.84 -36.94 -8.42
N GLY A 260 -1.51 -37.74 -9.25
CA GLY A 260 -0.96 -39.01 -9.71
C GLY A 260 0.25 -38.81 -10.64
N ASP A 261 1.20 -39.74 -10.59
CA ASP A 261 2.38 -39.70 -11.46
C ASP A 261 2.03 -39.74 -12.97
N ASP A 262 0.82 -40.17 -13.31
CA ASP A 262 0.28 -40.27 -14.67
C ASP A 262 -0.53 -39.04 -15.14
N ASP A 263 -0.80 -38.06 -14.26
CA ASP A 263 -1.51 -36.83 -14.61
C ASP A 263 -0.54 -35.69 -14.95
N GLU A 264 0.02 -35.75 -16.17
CA GLU A 264 0.96 -34.74 -16.68
C GLU A 264 0.34 -33.32 -16.72
N THR A 265 -0.98 -33.20 -16.94
CA THR A 265 -1.66 -31.90 -17.01
C THR A 265 -1.62 -31.21 -15.65
N ALA A 266 -2.04 -31.92 -14.60
CA ALA A 266 -2.00 -31.39 -13.25
C ALA A 266 -0.56 -31.14 -12.76
N GLN A 267 0.41 -31.97 -13.18
CA GLN A 267 1.82 -31.75 -12.86
C GLN A 267 2.35 -30.44 -13.45
N ILE A 268 2.15 -30.19 -14.75
CA ILE A 268 2.58 -28.96 -15.43
C ILE A 268 1.87 -27.74 -14.81
N ALA A 269 0.57 -27.83 -14.58
CA ALA A 269 -0.21 -26.76 -13.98
C ALA A 269 0.32 -26.37 -12.58
N ARG A 270 0.70 -27.36 -11.75
CA ARG A 270 1.25 -27.12 -10.42
C ARG A 270 2.66 -26.57 -10.44
N ASP A 271 3.49 -27.00 -11.38
CA ASP A 271 4.83 -26.43 -11.55
C ASP A 271 4.74 -24.96 -11.99
N TRP A 272 3.80 -24.64 -12.87
CA TRP A 272 3.51 -23.26 -13.25
C TRP A 272 2.99 -22.42 -12.06
N LEU A 273 2.06 -22.97 -11.27
CA LEU A 273 1.56 -22.32 -10.05
C LEU A 273 2.70 -22.06 -9.05
N ALA A 274 3.64 -22.99 -8.89
CA ALA A 274 4.78 -22.87 -7.99
C ALA A 274 5.85 -21.88 -8.48
N THR A 275 5.86 -21.54 -9.77
CA THR A 275 6.92 -20.74 -10.39
C THR A 275 6.71 -19.23 -10.20
N GLY A 276 7.72 -18.52 -9.70
CA GLY A 276 7.86 -17.05 -9.79
C GLY A 276 6.72 -16.23 -9.15
N GLY A 277 6.57 -14.97 -9.60
CA GLY A 277 5.46 -14.07 -9.23
C GLY A 277 5.56 -13.39 -7.86
N LYS A 278 5.17 -12.11 -7.80
CA LYS A 278 5.14 -11.32 -6.54
C LYS A 278 4.05 -11.79 -5.55
N ARG A 279 3.04 -12.53 -6.03
CA ARG A 279 1.88 -13.09 -5.28
C ARG A 279 1.03 -12.02 -4.59
N TRP A 280 0.86 -10.86 -5.22
CA TRP A 280 0.10 -9.74 -4.65
C TRP A 280 -1.38 -10.06 -4.42
N ARG A 281 -2.04 -10.72 -5.36
CA ARG A 281 -3.48 -11.03 -5.28
C ARG A 281 -3.82 -11.99 -4.12
N PRO A 282 -3.19 -13.17 -3.97
CA PRO A 282 -3.45 -14.03 -2.81
C PRO A 282 -3.02 -13.37 -1.49
N TYR A 283 -1.96 -12.56 -1.51
CA TYR A 283 -1.54 -11.78 -0.35
C TYR A 283 -2.61 -10.77 0.07
N LEU A 284 -3.21 -10.05 -0.87
CA LEU A 284 -4.28 -9.08 -0.63
C LEU A 284 -5.54 -9.73 -0.04
N ALA A 285 -5.94 -10.88 -0.59
CA ALA A 285 -7.06 -11.65 -0.06
C ALA A 285 -6.81 -12.03 1.40
N THR A 286 -5.61 -12.52 1.68
CA THR A 286 -5.20 -12.96 3.02
C THR A 286 -5.11 -11.79 4.01
N CYS A 287 -4.50 -10.68 3.59
CA CYS A 287 -4.44 -9.43 4.33
C CYS A 287 -5.83 -8.94 4.75
N THR A 288 -6.77 -8.95 3.82
CA THR A 288 -8.16 -8.52 4.06
C THR A 288 -8.85 -9.42 5.09
N TYR A 289 -8.75 -10.74 4.91
CA TYR A 289 -9.28 -11.71 5.86
C TYR A 289 -8.70 -11.51 7.27
N MET A 290 -7.38 -11.42 7.38
CA MET A 290 -6.70 -11.31 8.67
C MET A 290 -7.04 -10.00 9.39
N ALA A 291 -7.16 -8.89 8.65
CA ALA A 291 -7.53 -7.60 9.23
C ALA A 291 -8.94 -7.65 9.82
N LEU A 292 -9.89 -8.26 9.11
CA LEU A 292 -11.28 -8.40 9.57
C LEU A 292 -11.41 -9.39 10.74
N GLU A 293 -10.70 -10.51 10.70
CA GLU A 293 -10.70 -11.46 11.82
C GLU A 293 -10.05 -10.87 13.08
N SER A 294 -9.00 -10.05 12.91
CA SER A 294 -8.37 -9.33 14.02
C SER A 294 -9.34 -8.39 14.73
N ASP A 295 -10.24 -7.74 14.01
CA ASP A 295 -11.23 -6.83 14.60
C ASP A 295 -12.39 -7.59 15.28
N ARG A 296 -12.63 -8.85 14.91
CA ARG A 296 -13.76 -9.66 15.40
C ARG A 296 -13.42 -10.56 16.59
N ARG A 297 -12.15 -10.93 16.78
CA ARG A 297 -11.75 -11.94 17.78
C ARG A 297 -10.75 -11.40 18.78
N ASP A 298 -10.89 -11.86 20.01
CA ASP A 298 -9.87 -11.71 21.04
C ASP A 298 -8.70 -12.69 20.78
N GLY A 299 -7.58 -12.18 20.26
CA GLY A 299 -6.33 -12.95 20.09
C GLY A 299 -5.72 -12.84 18.70
N LYS A 300 -4.63 -13.58 18.46
CA LYS A 300 -3.99 -13.62 17.14
C LYS A 300 -4.92 -14.34 16.15
N PRO A 301 -5.35 -13.70 15.04
CA PRO A 301 -6.13 -14.39 14.02
C PRO A 301 -5.31 -15.52 13.40
N GLU A 302 -5.97 -16.65 13.12
CA GLU A 302 -5.36 -17.83 12.52
C GLU A 302 -5.76 -17.97 11.04
N LEU A 303 -4.80 -18.38 10.22
CA LEU A 303 -5.03 -18.69 8.81
C LEU A 303 -5.66 -20.07 8.68
N THR A 304 -6.88 -20.09 8.16
CA THR A 304 -7.69 -21.31 8.01
C THR A 304 -7.35 -22.04 6.72
N ALA A 305 -7.73 -23.33 6.64
CA ALA A 305 -7.64 -24.10 5.40
C ALA A 305 -8.47 -23.46 4.28
N ASP A 306 -9.63 -22.90 4.61
CA ASP A 306 -10.51 -22.21 3.66
C ASP A 306 -9.85 -20.97 3.06
N MET A 307 -9.16 -20.18 3.88
CA MET A 307 -8.40 -19.02 3.39
C MET A 307 -7.25 -19.46 2.47
N LYS A 308 -6.53 -20.55 2.79
CA LYS A 308 -5.49 -21.10 1.91
C LYS A 308 -6.06 -21.54 0.57
N LYS A 309 -7.20 -22.24 0.56
CA LYS A 309 -7.90 -22.63 -0.68
C LYS A 309 -8.33 -21.42 -1.50
N ALA A 310 -8.92 -20.40 -0.87
CA ALA A 310 -9.32 -19.17 -1.54
C ALA A 310 -8.11 -18.43 -2.14
N ALA A 311 -7.00 -18.34 -1.41
CA ALA A 311 -5.77 -17.73 -1.91
C ALA A 311 -5.17 -18.49 -3.10
N VAL A 312 -5.12 -19.83 -3.03
CA VAL A 312 -4.67 -20.66 -4.17
C VAL A 312 -5.61 -20.50 -5.36
N ALA A 313 -6.92 -20.44 -5.16
CA ALA A 313 -7.89 -20.20 -6.24
C ALA A 313 -7.66 -18.85 -6.95
N VAL A 314 -7.43 -17.77 -6.18
CA VAL A 314 -7.09 -16.45 -6.73
C VAL A 314 -5.84 -16.52 -7.62
N GLU A 315 -4.82 -17.25 -7.16
CA GLU A 315 -3.58 -17.40 -7.92
C GLU A 315 -3.74 -18.32 -9.13
N CYS A 316 -4.60 -19.35 -9.08
CA CYS A 316 -4.97 -20.15 -10.24
C CYS A 316 -5.55 -19.27 -11.36
N PHE A 317 -6.48 -18.37 -11.03
CA PHE A 317 -7.05 -17.44 -12.01
C PHE A 317 -5.98 -16.51 -12.60
N HIS A 318 -5.09 -15.97 -11.77
CA HIS A 318 -4.01 -15.11 -12.24
C HIS A 318 -3.01 -15.86 -13.13
N LYS A 319 -2.60 -17.05 -12.73
CA LYS A 319 -1.63 -17.86 -13.48
C LYS A 319 -2.21 -18.37 -14.80
N ALA A 320 -3.51 -18.66 -14.84
CA ALA A 320 -4.21 -18.94 -16.08
C ALA A 320 -4.21 -17.73 -17.01
N SER A 321 -4.55 -16.54 -16.49
CA SER A 321 -4.55 -15.32 -17.31
C SER A 321 -3.18 -15.04 -17.91
N LEU A 322 -2.10 -15.21 -17.14
CA LEU A 322 -0.74 -15.02 -17.66
C LEU A 322 -0.38 -16.00 -18.78
N ILE A 323 -0.80 -17.27 -18.71
CA ILE A 323 -0.55 -18.22 -19.81
C ILE A 323 -1.28 -17.75 -21.07
N HIS A 324 -2.52 -17.30 -20.94
CA HIS A 324 -3.31 -16.82 -22.07
C HIS A 324 -2.73 -15.52 -22.62
N ASP A 325 -2.38 -14.56 -21.77
CA ASP A 325 -1.73 -13.30 -22.14
C ASP A 325 -0.40 -13.56 -22.87
N ASP A 326 0.46 -14.46 -22.36
CA ASP A 326 1.73 -14.83 -23.02
C ASP A 326 1.51 -15.32 -24.46
N ILE A 327 0.42 -16.07 -24.70
CA ILE A 327 0.07 -16.62 -26.02
C ILE A 327 -0.54 -15.54 -26.91
N GLU A 328 -1.38 -14.68 -26.35
CA GLU A 328 -2.06 -13.60 -27.06
C GLU A 328 -1.06 -12.52 -27.52
N ASP A 329 -0.08 -12.21 -26.68
CA ASP A 329 0.96 -11.22 -26.93
C ASP A 329 2.17 -11.81 -27.69
N GLY A 330 2.34 -13.13 -27.67
CA GLY A 330 3.49 -13.81 -28.27
C GLY A 330 4.77 -13.68 -27.45
N ASP A 331 4.66 -13.42 -26.14
CA ASP A 331 5.78 -13.25 -25.22
C ASP A 331 6.58 -14.55 -25.08
N GLU A 332 7.84 -14.57 -25.50
CA GLU A 332 8.68 -15.78 -25.41
C GLU A 332 9.20 -16.05 -23.98
N GLN A 333 9.11 -15.07 -23.07
CA GLN A 333 9.66 -15.15 -21.72
C GLN A 333 8.70 -14.62 -20.65
N ARG A 334 8.71 -15.26 -19.48
CA ARG A 334 7.99 -14.84 -18.27
C ARG A 334 8.83 -15.20 -17.04
N TYR A 335 9.00 -14.24 -16.11
CA TYR A 335 9.85 -14.39 -14.92
C TYR A 335 11.29 -14.83 -15.25
N GLU A 336 11.89 -14.23 -16.28
CA GLU A 336 13.26 -14.55 -16.76
C GLU A 336 13.43 -16.01 -17.22
N ARG A 337 12.32 -16.68 -17.55
CA ARG A 337 12.28 -18.06 -18.03
C ARG A 337 11.46 -18.14 -19.32
N PRO A 338 11.62 -19.19 -20.13
CA PRO A 338 10.75 -19.41 -21.29
C PRO A 338 9.27 -19.43 -20.88
N ALA A 339 8.42 -18.70 -21.61
CA ALA A 339 6.98 -18.71 -21.39
C ALA A 339 6.42 -20.12 -21.64
N LEU A 340 5.36 -20.51 -20.93
CA LEU A 340 4.90 -21.91 -20.92
C LEU A 340 4.65 -22.45 -22.35
N HIS A 341 4.04 -21.64 -23.22
CA HIS A 341 3.71 -22.05 -24.59
C HIS A 341 4.94 -22.31 -25.47
N THR A 342 6.09 -21.72 -25.16
CA THR A 342 7.37 -22.00 -25.86
C THR A 342 7.96 -23.36 -25.49
N VAL A 343 7.62 -23.86 -24.30
CA VAL A 343 8.13 -25.13 -23.76
C VAL A 343 7.24 -26.30 -24.17
N VAL A 344 5.92 -26.17 -23.97
CA VAL A 344 4.96 -27.28 -24.18
C VAL A 344 4.12 -27.12 -25.45
N GLY A 345 4.27 -26.01 -26.17
CA GLY A 345 3.45 -25.67 -27.33
C GLY A 345 2.13 -25.01 -26.96
N VAL A 346 1.62 -24.16 -27.85
CA VAL A 346 0.38 -23.39 -27.67
C VAL A 346 -0.83 -24.26 -27.29
N PRO A 347 -1.12 -25.41 -27.95
CA PRO A 347 -2.31 -26.19 -27.59
C PRO A 347 -2.31 -26.71 -26.16
N VAL A 348 -1.13 -27.14 -25.66
CA VAL A 348 -0.99 -27.65 -24.29
C VAL A 348 -1.08 -26.49 -23.30
N ALA A 349 -0.39 -25.39 -23.56
CA ALA A 349 -0.42 -24.22 -22.68
C ALA A 349 -1.84 -23.64 -22.52
N LEU A 350 -2.60 -23.50 -23.62
CA LEU A 350 -4.02 -23.11 -23.57
C LEU A 350 -4.83 -24.04 -22.66
N ASN A 351 -4.69 -25.35 -22.84
CA ASN A 351 -5.41 -26.33 -22.01
C ASN A 351 -4.99 -26.27 -20.53
N ILE A 352 -3.73 -25.96 -20.22
CA ILE A 352 -3.26 -25.77 -18.85
C ILE A 352 -3.87 -24.52 -18.22
N GLY A 353 -4.02 -23.44 -18.99
CA GLY A 353 -4.74 -22.25 -18.54
C GLY A 353 -6.20 -22.56 -18.20
N ASP A 354 -6.91 -23.26 -19.09
CA ASP A 354 -8.30 -23.73 -18.85
C ASP A 354 -8.40 -24.65 -17.63
N PHE A 355 -7.44 -25.56 -17.46
CA PHE A 355 -7.37 -26.45 -16.30
C PHE A 355 -7.22 -25.66 -15.00
N LEU A 356 -6.34 -24.66 -14.96
CA LEU A 356 -6.15 -23.79 -13.79
C LEU A 356 -7.41 -22.97 -13.48
N LEU A 357 -8.14 -22.50 -14.49
CA LEU A 357 -9.44 -21.85 -14.28
C LEU A 357 -10.43 -22.80 -13.60
N GLY A 358 -10.51 -24.05 -14.09
CA GLY A 358 -11.34 -25.09 -13.49
C GLY A 358 -10.96 -25.38 -12.03
N GLU A 359 -9.67 -25.53 -11.75
CA GLU A 359 -9.15 -25.74 -10.38
C GLU A 359 -9.50 -24.59 -9.45
N GLY A 360 -9.36 -23.33 -9.89
CA GLY A 360 -9.74 -22.17 -9.10
C GLY A 360 -11.22 -22.19 -8.70
N TYR A 361 -12.11 -22.46 -9.66
CA TYR A 361 -13.55 -22.56 -9.36
C TYR A 361 -13.90 -23.79 -8.50
N ARG A 362 -13.23 -24.93 -8.71
CA ARG A 362 -13.39 -26.14 -7.88
C ARG A 362 -13.05 -25.83 -6.43
N LEU A 363 -11.89 -25.22 -6.18
CA LEU A 363 -11.43 -24.84 -4.84
C LEU A 363 -12.42 -23.90 -4.14
N LEU A 364 -12.97 -22.91 -4.85
CA LEU A 364 -14.01 -22.04 -4.29
C LEU A 364 -15.32 -22.79 -4.03
N GLY A 365 -15.72 -23.71 -4.93
CA GLY A 365 -16.93 -24.51 -4.78
C GLY A 365 -16.90 -25.42 -3.55
N GLU A 366 -15.73 -25.96 -3.19
CA GLU A 366 -15.52 -26.77 -1.99
C GLU A 366 -15.72 -26.01 -0.68
N LEU A 367 -15.64 -24.67 -0.70
CA LEU A 367 -15.87 -23.84 0.49
C LEU A 367 -17.36 -23.77 0.85
N GLY A 368 -18.28 -24.18 -0.04
CA GLY A 368 -19.72 -24.09 0.20
C GLY A 368 -20.24 -22.66 0.29
N ARG A 369 -19.54 -21.71 -0.34
CA ARG A 369 -19.81 -20.26 -0.33
C ARG A 369 -20.13 -19.77 -1.75
N PRO A 370 -21.39 -19.84 -2.20
CA PRO A 370 -21.74 -19.52 -3.59
C PRO A 370 -21.52 -18.05 -3.94
N ASP A 371 -21.55 -17.16 -2.95
CA ASP A 371 -21.15 -15.75 -3.05
C ASP A 371 -19.70 -15.58 -3.52
N MET A 372 -18.77 -16.42 -3.05
CA MET A 372 -17.37 -16.39 -3.49
C MET A 372 -17.23 -16.79 -4.97
N THR A 373 -17.88 -17.88 -5.37
CA THR A 373 -17.87 -18.33 -6.77
C THR A 373 -18.50 -17.28 -7.69
N ALA A 374 -19.61 -16.64 -7.27
CA ALA A 374 -20.26 -15.58 -8.03
C ALA A 374 -19.33 -14.37 -8.24
N VAL A 375 -18.67 -13.90 -7.17
CA VAL A 375 -17.70 -12.79 -7.26
C VAL A 375 -16.54 -13.13 -8.20
N ALA A 376 -15.96 -14.33 -8.07
CA ALA A 376 -14.88 -14.76 -8.95
C ALA A 376 -15.32 -14.84 -10.42
N ALA A 377 -16.52 -15.40 -10.68
CA ALA A 377 -17.05 -15.52 -12.03
C ALA A 377 -17.33 -14.16 -12.68
N GLU A 378 -17.95 -13.24 -11.95
CA GLU A 378 -18.22 -11.88 -12.45
C GLU A 378 -16.91 -11.11 -12.72
N GLY A 379 -15.94 -11.21 -11.82
CA GLY A 379 -14.63 -10.58 -11.99
C GLY A 379 -13.88 -11.15 -13.20
N HIS A 380 -13.90 -12.47 -13.39
CA HIS A 380 -13.30 -13.12 -14.55
C HIS A 380 -13.98 -12.67 -15.86
N VAL A 381 -15.32 -12.64 -15.93
CA VAL A 381 -16.03 -12.11 -17.11
C VAL A 381 -15.64 -10.66 -17.39
N THR A 382 -15.49 -9.84 -16.36
CA THR A 382 -15.08 -8.43 -16.48
C THR A 382 -13.65 -8.31 -17.03
N LEU A 383 -12.72 -9.11 -16.51
CA LEU A 383 -11.35 -9.18 -16.99
C LEU A 383 -11.29 -9.58 -18.47
N CYS A 384 -11.99 -10.64 -18.87
CA CYS A 384 -12.03 -11.08 -20.26
C CYS A 384 -12.66 -10.03 -21.19
N ARG A 385 -13.62 -9.24 -20.72
CA ARG A 385 -14.16 -8.09 -21.50
C ARG A 385 -13.11 -7.00 -21.67
N GLY A 386 -12.33 -6.70 -20.63
CA GLY A 386 -11.21 -5.76 -20.68
C GLY A 386 -10.13 -6.20 -21.67
N GLN A 387 -9.61 -7.42 -21.48
CA GLN A 387 -8.61 -8.03 -22.37
C GLN A 387 -9.12 -8.13 -23.81
N GLY A 388 -10.36 -8.61 -24.01
CA GLY A 388 -10.96 -8.69 -25.34
C GLY A 388 -11.09 -7.34 -26.04
N ARG A 389 -11.35 -6.25 -25.31
CA ARG A 389 -11.37 -4.89 -25.88
C ARG A 389 -9.99 -4.45 -26.36
N GLU A 390 -8.95 -4.75 -25.59
CA GLU A 390 -7.57 -4.48 -25.97
C GLU A 390 -7.16 -5.29 -27.21
N LEU A 391 -7.41 -6.60 -27.23
CA LEU A 391 -7.10 -7.46 -28.38
C LEU A 391 -7.86 -7.03 -29.66
N LEU A 392 -9.14 -6.68 -29.54
CA LEU A 392 -9.93 -6.17 -30.67
C LEU A 392 -9.38 -4.84 -31.17
N TRP A 393 -8.88 -3.99 -30.27
CA TRP A 393 -8.20 -2.76 -30.65
C TRP A 393 -6.86 -3.06 -31.35
N THR A 394 -6.06 -4.02 -30.87
CA THR A 394 -4.79 -4.41 -31.51
C THR A 394 -4.98 -4.91 -32.95
N ARG A 395 -6.13 -5.53 -33.25
CA ARG A 395 -6.49 -5.92 -34.62
C ARG A 395 -6.78 -4.74 -35.55
N HIS A 396 -7.26 -3.63 -35.00
CA HIS A 396 -7.61 -2.41 -35.73
C HIS A 396 -7.18 -1.16 -34.93
N PRO A 397 -5.87 -0.91 -34.77
CA PRO A 397 -5.39 0.13 -33.87
C PRO A 397 -5.80 1.52 -34.35
N GLU A 398 -6.44 2.29 -33.49
CA GLU A 398 -6.82 3.69 -33.76
C GLU A 398 -6.67 4.54 -32.49
N PRO A 399 -6.42 5.85 -32.60
CA PRO A 399 -6.34 6.70 -31.42
C PRO A 399 -7.64 6.70 -30.61
N LEU A 400 -7.55 6.33 -29.33
CA LEU A 400 -8.68 6.36 -28.41
C LEU A 400 -8.65 7.60 -27.49
N PRO A 401 -9.82 8.11 -27.06
CA PRO A 401 -9.87 9.07 -25.96
C PRO A 401 -9.31 8.46 -24.67
N SER A 402 -8.60 9.24 -23.86
CA SER A 402 -8.02 8.79 -22.60
C SER A 402 -9.03 8.11 -21.66
N MET A 403 -10.29 8.57 -21.65
CA MET A 403 -11.35 7.95 -20.85
C MET A 403 -11.67 6.50 -21.26
N GLN A 404 -11.56 6.17 -22.55
CA GLN A 404 -11.79 4.81 -23.02
C GLN A 404 -10.62 3.89 -22.66
N VAL A 405 -9.38 4.42 -22.69
CA VAL A 405 -8.20 3.68 -22.21
C VAL A 405 -8.33 3.36 -20.73
N LEU A 406 -8.70 4.36 -19.91
CA LEU A 406 -8.92 4.16 -18.47
C LEU A 406 -10.06 3.16 -18.17
N GLU A 407 -11.11 3.13 -19.00
CA GLU A 407 -12.18 2.13 -18.89
C GLU A 407 -11.67 0.71 -19.17
N ILE A 408 -10.73 0.54 -20.11
CA ILE A 408 -10.10 -0.75 -20.37
C ILE A 408 -9.22 -1.15 -19.18
N PHE A 409 -8.44 -0.21 -18.61
CA PHE A 409 -7.64 -0.44 -17.40
C PHE A 409 -8.51 -0.86 -16.20
N ARG A 410 -9.66 -0.21 -16.01
CA ARG A 410 -10.66 -0.56 -14.98
C ARG A 410 -11.14 -2.00 -15.13
N GLN A 411 -11.37 -2.47 -16.36
CA GLN A 411 -11.92 -3.81 -16.59
C GLN A 411 -10.86 -4.92 -16.50
N LYS A 412 -9.62 -4.66 -16.96
CA LYS A 412 -8.55 -5.66 -17.00
C LYS A 412 -7.95 -5.91 -15.62
N THR A 413 -7.42 -4.88 -14.98
CA THR A 413 -6.55 -5.05 -13.79
C THR A 413 -7.30 -4.86 -12.48
N ALA A 414 -8.18 -3.86 -12.39
CA ALA A 414 -8.95 -3.58 -11.17
C ALA A 414 -9.88 -4.74 -10.77
N ALA A 415 -10.53 -5.39 -11.75
CA ALA A 415 -11.42 -6.53 -11.48
C ALA A 415 -10.72 -7.70 -10.77
N ALA A 416 -9.45 -7.99 -11.12
CA ALA A 416 -8.70 -9.06 -10.48
C ALA A 416 -8.31 -8.73 -9.03
N PHE A 417 -7.98 -7.45 -8.75
CA PHE A 417 -7.75 -6.98 -7.39
C PHE A 417 -9.04 -6.99 -6.56
N GLU A 418 -10.17 -6.61 -7.16
CA GLU A 418 -11.48 -6.65 -6.50
C GLU A 418 -11.83 -8.07 -6.05
N VAL A 419 -11.67 -9.06 -6.94
CA VAL A 419 -11.93 -10.47 -6.60
C VAL A 419 -11.10 -10.88 -5.39
N ALA A 420 -9.79 -10.63 -5.40
CA ALA A 420 -8.92 -10.99 -4.28
C ALA A 420 -9.39 -10.37 -2.95
N LEU A 421 -9.64 -9.06 -2.92
CA LEU A 421 -10.09 -8.35 -1.73
C LEU A 421 -11.46 -8.86 -1.25
N ARG A 422 -12.40 -9.05 -2.17
CA ARG A 422 -13.76 -9.50 -1.85
C ARG A 422 -13.80 -10.93 -1.34
N LEU A 423 -13.00 -11.84 -1.89
CA LEU A 423 -12.91 -13.22 -1.37
C LEU A 423 -12.39 -13.25 0.07
N GLY A 424 -11.35 -12.44 0.37
CA GLY A 424 -10.87 -12.26 1.75
C GLY A 424 -11.93 -11.65 2.67
N ALA A 425 -12.64 -10.64 2.19
CA ALA A 425 -13.71 -9.98 2.93
C ALA A 425 -14.91 -10.89 3.21
N ILE A 426 -15.32 -11.72 2.25
CA ILE A 426 -16.40 -12.71 2.42
C ILE A 426 -16.05 -13.73 3.52
N LEU A 427 -14.80 -14.22 3.54
CA LEU A 427 -14.33 -15.14 4.58
C LEU A 427 -14.18 -14.45 5.94
N GLY A 428 -13.77 -13.18 5.97
CA GLY A 428 -13.71 -12.35 7.18
C GLY A 428 -15.09 -11.87 7.68
N GLY A 429 -16.16 -12.17 6.94
CA GLY A 429 -17.54 -11.77 7.23
C GLY A 429 -17.75 -10.26 7.24
N ALA A 430 -17.19 -9.58 6.24
CA ALA A 430 -17.42 -8.17 5.98
C ALA A 430 -18.90 -7.85 5.69
N ASP A 431 -19.30 -6.61 5.97
CA ASP A 431 -20.61 -6.08 5.58
C ASP A 431 -20.60 -5.51 4.14
N GLU A 432 -21.79 -5.17 3.64
CA GLU A 432 -21.98 -4.62 2.29
C GLU A 432 -21.21 -3.30 2.10
N GLN A 433 -21.20 -2.43 3.11
CA GLN A 433 -20.45 -1.18 3.08
C GLN A 433 -18.95 -1.43 2.89
N THR A 434 -18.37 -2.41 3.57
CA THR A 434 -16.97 -2.79 3.39
C THR A 434 -16.72 -3.29 1.95
N HIS A 435 -17.64 -4.07 1.38
CA HIS A 435 -17.53 -4.53 -0.01
C HIS A 435 -17.55 -3.38 -1.02
N ASP A 436 -18.43 -2.39 -0.85
CA ASP A 436 -18.52 -1.22 -1.72
C ASP A 436 -17.23 -0.37 -1.68
N VAL A 437 -16.67 -0.21 -0.47
CA VAL A 437 -15.40 0.50 -0.29
C VAL A 437 -14.25 -0.26 -0.94
N LEU A 438 -14.18 -1.58 -0.76
CA LEU A 438 -13.15 -2.40 -1.39
C LEU A 438 -13.25 -2.40 -2.92
N SER A 439 -14.46 -2.33 -3.49
CA SER A 439 -14.65 -2.17 -4.94
C SER A 439 -14.09 -0.83 -5.42
N THR A 440 -14.47 0.29 -4.78
CA THR A 440 -13.96 1.64 -5.10
C THR A 440 -12.44 1.74 -4.97
N TYR A 441 -11.90 1.15 -3.89
CA TYR A 441 -10.47 1.06 -3.63
C TYR A 441 -9.76 0.27 -4.75
N SER A 442 -10.29 -0.90 -5.13
CA SER A 442 -9.71 -1.76 -6.15
C SER A 442 -9.74 -1.15 -7.55
N GLU A 443 -10.80 -0.40 -7.89
CA GLU A 443 -10.91 0.36 -9.14
C GLU A 443 -9.77 1.37 -9.25
N SER A 444 -9.60 2.19 -8.21
CA SER A 444 -8.55 3.22 -8.17
C SER A 444 -7.15 2.61 -8.17
N LEU A 445 -6.93 1.55 -7.37
CA LEU A 445 -5.66 0.83 -7.30
C LEU A 445 -5.29 0.21 -8.64
N GLY A 446 -6.23 -0.49 -9.30
CA GLY A 446 -5.98 -1.18 -10.56
C GLY A 446 -5.76 -0.25 -11.74
N ILE A 447 -6.49 0.87 -11.80
CA ILE A 447 -6.23 1.92 -12.80
C ILE A 447 -4.86 2.55 -12.56
N GLY A 448 -4.54 2.92 -11.32
CA GLY A 448 -3.21 3.45 -10.96
C GLY A 448 -2.08 2.48 -11.35
N TYR A 449 -2.26 1.18 -11.13
CA TYR A 449 -1.27 0.15 -11.48
C TYR A 449 -0.96 0.15 -12.98
N GLN A 450 -1.98 0.15 -13.85
CA GLN A 450 -1.76 0.22 -15.30
C GLN A 450 -1.13 1.55 -15.74
N ILE A 451 -1.42 2.65 -15.05
CA ILE A 451 -0.77 3.95 -15.35
C ILE A 451 0.72 3.88 -15.03
N LYS A 452 1.11 3.23 -13.93
CA LYS A 452 2.51 3.00 -13.57
C LYS A 452 3.20 2.11 -14.60
N ASP A 453 2.58 1.00 -14.98
CA ASP A 453 3.12 0.09 -16.02
C ASP A 453 3.34 0.86 -17.35
N ASP A 454 2.37 1.66 -17.78
CA ASP A 454 2.49 2.52 -18.98
C ASP A 454 3.67 3.51 -18.88
N LEU A 455 3.93 4.07 -17.69
CA LEU A 455 5.05 4.98 -17.45
C LEU A 455 6.39 4.24 -17.53
N GLU A 456 6.51 3.09 -16.86
CA GLU A 456 7.72 2.26 -16.82
C GLU A 456 8.09 1.71 -18.21
N ASP A 457 7.09 1.25 -18.96
CA ASP A 457 7.27 0.79 -20.34
C ASP A 457 7.74 1.92 -21.27
N PHE A 458 7.28 3.14 -21.04
CA PHE A 458 7.65 4.28 -21.88
C PHE A 458 9.05 4.83 -21.55
N THR A 459 9.44 4.87 -20.28
CA THR A 459 10.77 5.32 -19.82
C THR A 459 11.86 4.27 -20.05
N GLY A 460 11.48 3.01 -20.30
CA GLY A 460 12.41 1.89 -20.47
C GLY A 460 12.91 1.33 -19.14
N GLU A 461 12.16 1.54 -18.06
CA GLU A 461 12.41 0.98 -16.72
C GLU A 461 11.55 -0.26 -16.44
N GLY A 462 10.65 -0.63 -17.36
CA GLY A 462 9.79 -1.81 -17.25
C GLY A 462 10.45 -3.14 -17.61
N ASP A 463 9.78 -4.24 -17.25
CA ASP A 463 10.23 -5.62 -17.50
C ASP A 463 10.15 -6.03 -19.00
N SER A 464 9.38 -5.32 -19.82
CA SER A 464 9.30 -5.55 -21.27
C SER A 464 10.04 -4.48 -22.05
N ASN A 465 11.16 -4.86 -22.66
CA ASN A 465 12.01 -3.97 -23.47
C ASN A 465 11.44 -3.65 -24.88
N ASP A 466 10.19 -4.00 -25.15
CA ASP A 466 9.66 -4.07 -26.52
C ASP A 466 8.66 -2.95 -26.82
N LEU A 467 9.17 -1.75 -27.07
CA LEU A 467 8.43 -0.73 -27.84
C LEU A 467 8.33 -1.10 -29.34
N GLU A 468 8.77 -2.29 -29.74
CA GLU A 468 8.67 -2.81 -31.10
C GLU A 468 7.22 -3.11 -31.52
N HIS A 469 6.31 -3.31 -30.56
CA HIS A 469 4.88 -3.47 -30.78
C HIS A 469 4.07 -2.35 -30.11
N VAL A 470 3.19 -1.69 -30.87
CA VAL A 470 2.30 -0.65 -30.30
C VAL A 470 1.25 -1.30 -29.41
N ARG A 471 1.40 -1.11 -28.10
CA ARG A 471 0.38 -1.45 -27.10
C ARG A 471 -0.59 -0.29 -26.88
N LEU A 472 -1.78 -0.63 -26.38
CA LEU A 472 -2.76 0.36 -25.96
C LEU A 472 -2.18 1.16 -24.78
N SER A 473 -1.95 2.45 -24.95
CA SER A 473 -1.28 3.29 -23.94
C SER A 473 -2.03 4.59 -23.66
N LEU A 474 -2.18 4.92 -22.38
CA LEU A 474 -2.70 6.19 -21.89
C LEU A 474 -1.80 7.35 -22.29
N ILE A 475 -0.48 7.16 -22.32
CA ILE A 475 0.50 8.16 -22.77
C ILE A 475 0.20 8.56 -24.22
N LEU A 476 0.02 7.58 -25.11
CA LEU A 476 -0.31 7.84 -26.52
C LEU A 476 -1.69 8.51 -26.67
N ALA A 477 -2.68 8.12 -25.86
CA ALA A 477 -4.01 8.74 -25.87
C ALA A 477 -3.96 10.22 -25.42
N ILE A 478 -3.19 10.53 -24.36
CA ILE A 478 -3.00 11.91 -23.89
C ILE A 478 -2.18 12.72 -24.90
N ALA A 479 -1.13 12.15 -25.47
CA ALA A 479 -0.32 12.77 -26.50
C ALA A 479 -1.17 13.15 -27.73
N HIS A 480 -1.97 12.21 -28.25
CA HIS A 480 -2.86 12.45 -29.38
C HIS A 480 -3.91 13.55 -29.07
N LYS A 481 -4.42 13.60 -27.83
CA LYS A 481 -5.35 14.64 -27.39
C LYS A 481 -4.70 16.03 -27.33
N ARG A 482 -3.42 16.11 -26.93
CA ARG A 482 -2.67 17.38 -26.79
C ARG A 482 -2.03 17.86 -28.08
N ALA A 483 -1.73 16.95 -29.00
CA ALA A 483 -1.12 17.27 -30.28
C ALA A 483 -2.08 18.00 -31.24
N GLN A 484 -1.52 18.77 -32.16
CA GLN A 484 -2.25 19.51 -33.19
C GLN A 484 -1.60 19.35 -34.56
N GLY A 485 -2.38 19.52 -35.63
CA GLY A 485 -1.87 19.50 -37.00
C GLY A 485 -1.06 18.24 -37.31
N ALA A 486 0.16 18.43 -37.82
CA ALA A 486 1.04 17.35 -38.25
C ALA A 486 1.44 16.39 -37.11
N GLU A 487 1.64 16.89 -35.88
CA GLU A 487 1.98 16.04 -34.73
C GLU A 487 0.86 15.04 -34.40
N LYS A 488 -0.40 15.49 -34.52
CA LYS A 488 -1.56 14.66 -34.23
C LYS A 488 -1.68 13.51 -35.21
N GLU A 489 -1.50 13.80 -36.50
CA GLU A 489 -1.48 12.78 -37.54
C GLU A 489 -0.27 11.85 -37.40
N ARG A 490 0.87 12.37 -36.95
CA ARG A 490 2.07 11.56 -36.68
C ARG A 490 1.83 10.52 -35.60
N ILE A 491 1.24 10.91 -34.47
CA ILE A 491 0.86 9.99 -33.39
C ILE A 491 -0.20 8.99 -33.88
N ALA A 492 -1.20 9.46 -34.62
CA ALA A 492 -2.25 8.58 -35.15
C ALA A 492 -1.70 7.55 -36.14
N SER A 493 -0.78 7.96 -37.02
CA SER A 493 -0.06 7.07 -37.92
C SER A 493 0.81 6.07 -37.16
N PHE A 494 1.51 6.50 -36.11
CA PHE A 494 2.31 5.61 -35.28
C PHE A 494 1.42 4.52 -34.65
N ILE A 495 0.28 4.91 -34.08
CA ILE A 495 -0.70 3.97 -33.50
C ILE A 495 -1.19 2.97 -34.55
N ARG A 496 -1.58 3.42 -35.74
CA ARG A 496 -2.14 2.57 -36.80
C ARG A 496 -1.14 1.58 -37.42
N SER A 497 0.14 1.95 -37.51
CA SER A 497 1.10 1.26 -38.37
C SER A 497 2.33 0.67 -37.67
N SER A 498 2.51 0.93 -36.37
CA SER A 498 3.69 0.49 -35.59
C SER A 498 5.02 0.73 -36.32
N ALA A 499 5.16 1.87 -37.01
CA ALA A 499 6.32 2.16 -37.84
C ALA A 499 7.56 2.49 -36.98
N PRO A 500 8.62 1.65 -36.95
CA PRO A 500 9.76 1.80 -36.02
C PRO A 500 10.48 3.14 -36.14
N GLY A 501 10.50 3.73 -37.34
CA GLY A 501 11.16 5.02 -37.62
C GLY A 501 10.44 6.27 -37.09
N CYS A 502 9.29 6.13 -36.42
CA CYS A 502 8.54 7.27 -35.86
C CYS A 502 8.62 7.37 -34.32
N LEU A 503 9.23 6.40 -33.64
CA LEU A 503 9.24 6.32 -32.17
C LEU A 503 9.95 7.53 -31.52
N ASP A 504 11.12 7.92 -32.02
CA ASP A 504 11.87 9.06 -31.46
C ASP A 504 11.12 10.37 -31.59
N GLU A 505 10.37 10.55 -32.68
CA GLU A 505 9.56 11.74 -32.89
C GLU A 505 8.31 11.75 -31.99
N VAL A 506 7.68 10.59 -31.78
CA VAL A 506 6.59 10.44 -30.81
C VAL A 506 7.09 10.71 -29.39
N ARG A 507 8.26 10.17 -29.01
CA ARG A 507 8.93 10.46 -27.73
C ARG A 507 9.16 11.96 -27.55
N ARG A 508 9.68 12.65 -28.57
CA ARG A 508 9.84 14.10 -28.54
C ARG A 508 8.52 14.82 -28.31
N ILE A 509 7.45 14.46 -29.03
CA ILE A 509 6.12 15.09 -28.86
C ILE A 509 5.59 14.83 -27.44
N VAL A 510 5.71 13.61 -26.92
CA VAL A 510 5.30 13.25 -25.55
C VAL A 510 6.00 14.14 -24.51
N THR A 511 7.31 14.33 -24.64
CA THR A 511 8.10 15.19 -23.75
C THR A 511 7.74 16.67 -23.90
N GLU A 512 7.73 17.21 -25.12
CA GLU A 512 7.46 18.64 -25.37
C GLU A 512 6.04 19.05 -24.99
N ARG A 513 5.08 18.12 -25.03
CA ARG A 513 3.67 18.35 -24.65
C ARG A 513 3.40 18.06 -23.16
N GLY A 514 4.43 17.77 -22.36
CA GLY A 514 4.32 17.50 -20.92
C GLY A 514 3.36 16.34 -20.62
N VAL A 515 3.33 15.32 -21.47
CA VAL A 515 2.39 14.19 -21.38
C VAL A 515 2.74 13.32 -20.18
N LEU A 516 4.03 13.01 -19.98
CA LEU A 516 4.51 12.23 -18.84
C LEU A 516 4.08 12.86 -17.51
N ASP A 517 4.27 14.17 -17.37
CA ASP A 517 3.77 14.91 -16.21
C ASP A 517 2.26 14.71 -16.01
N LYS A 518 1.48 14.76 -17.09
CA LYS A 518 0.04 14.58 -16.92
C LYS A 518 -0.33 13.16 -16.53
N THR A 519 0.40 12.18 -17.02
CA THR A 519 0.21 10.77 -16.67
C THR A 519 0.59 10.52 -15.21
N GLU A 520 1.71 11.07 -14.74
CA GLU A 520 2.11 11.04 -13.33
C GLU A 520 1.11 11.76 -12.41
N ASP A 521 0.57 12.91 -12.82
CA ASP A 521 -0.50 13.60 -12.07
C ASP A 521 -1.75 12.73 -11.92
N LEU A 522 -2.09 11.94 -12.95
CA LEU A 522 -3.21 11.01 -12.90
C LEU A 522 -2.89 9.82 -11.98
N LEU A 523 -1.67 9.28 -12.04
CA LEU A 523 -1.21 8.23 -11.12
C LEU A 523 -1.38 8.67 -9.66
N GLU A 524 -0.86 9.84 -9.30
CA GLU A 524 -0.99 10.38 -7.94
C GLU A 524 -2.45 10.62 -7.54
N ALA A 525 -3.29 11.09 -8.46
CA ALA A 525 -4.72 11.25 -8.19
C ALA A 525 -5.44 9.92 -7.93
N TYR A 526 -5.12 8.85 -8.66
CA TYR A 526 -5.69 7.52 -8.39
C TYR A 526 -5.15 6.87 -7.11
N LYS A 527 -3.86 7.07 -6.80
CA LYS A 527 -3.28 6.64 -5.49
C LYS A 527 -4.04 7.26 -4.33
N GLU A 528 -4.24 8.57 -4.41
CA GLU A 528 -4.96 9.31 -3.39
C GLU A 528 -6.45 8.92 -3.32
N GLU A 529 -7.12 8.73 -4.46
CA GLU A 529 -8.52 8.29 -4.48
C GLU A 529 -8.68 6.91 -3.84
N ALA A 530 -7.73 5.99 -4.09
CA ALA A 530 -7.68 4.71 -3.38
C ALA A 530 -7.62 4.93 -1.86
N ILE A 531 -6.70 5.78 -1.37
CA ILE A 531 -6.58 6.07 0.07
C ILE A 531 -7.85 6.71 0.64
N ARG A 532 -8.42 7.72 -0.05
CA ARG A 532 -9.62 8.43 0.40
C ARG A 532 -10.85 7.52 0.47
N SER A 533 -10.99 6.59 -0.46
CA SER A 533 -12.11 5.64 -0.45
C SER A 533 -12.18 4.85 0.86
N LEU A 534 -11.02 4.58 1.49
CA LEU A 534 -10.92 3.85 2.75
C LEU A 534 -11.51 4.60 3.95
N ARG A 535 -11.84 5.90 3.84
CA ARG A 535 -12.43 6.67 4.95
C ARG A 535 -13.74 6.09 5.47
N PHE A 536 -14.46 5.37 4.61
CA PHE A 536 -15.74 4.76 4.91
C PHE A 536 -15.62 3.34 5.51
N LEU A 537 -14.41 2.81 5.67
CA LEU A 537 -14.20 1.56 6.40
C LEU A 537 -14.38 1.79 7.90
N SER A 538 -15.17 0.91 8.52
CA SER A 538 -15.33 0.85 9.97
C SER A 538 -14.11 0.20 10.64
N SER A 539 -13.53 -0.81 9.98
CA SER A 539 -12.33 -1.55 10.40
C SER A 539 -11.06 -0.69 10.35
N PRO A 540 -10.48 -0.31 11.50
CA PRO A 540 -9.24 0.46 11.53
C PRO A 540 -8.04 -0.36 11.02
N THR A 541 -8.03 -1.66 11.32
CA THR A 541 -6.97 -2.59 10.92
C THR A 541 -6.93 -2.75 9.40
N LEU A 542 -8.10 -2.94 8.76
CA LEU A 542 -8.20 -3.04 7.31
C LEU A 542 -7.85 -1.71 6.63
N LYS A 543 -8.33 -0.59 7.18
CA LYS A 543 -8.02 0.74 6.67
C LYS A 543 -6.52 1.04 6.67
N GLY A 544 -5.85 0.84 7.81
CA GLY A 544 -4.40 1.02 7.91
C GLY A 544 -3.60 0.04 7.04
N LEU A 545 -4.11 -1.19 6.87
CA LEU A 545 -3.52 -2.19 5.98
C LEU A 545 -3.61 -1.80 4.50
N MET A 546 -4.80 -1.45 4.02
CA MET A 546 -5.01 -1.03 2.63
C MET A 546 -4.19 0.21 2.29
N ARG A 547 -4.08 1.18 3.22
CA ARG A 547 -3.21 2.34 3.04
C ARG A 547 -1.73 1.95 2.84
N ARG A 548 -1.19 1.05 3.67
CA ARG A 548 0.19 0.54 3.53
C ARG A 548 0.43 -0.21 2.22
N ILE A 549 -0.59 -0.94 1.75
CA ILE A 549 -0.51 -1.67 0.48
C ILE A 549 -0.36 -0.71 -0.71
N VAL A 550 -1.08 0.41 -0.74
CA VAL A 550 -0.92 1.43 -1.80
C VAL A 550 0.54 1.85 -1.89
N SER A 551 1.16 2.26 -0.78
CA SER A 551 2.58 2.64 -0.76
C SER A 551 3.51 1.52 -1.23
N LYS A 552 3.24 0.26 -0.84
CA LYS A 552 4.07 -0.90 -1.21
C LYS A 552 3.94 -1.32 -2.67
N ILE A 553 2.76 -1.11 -3.29
CA ILE A 553 2.53 -1.41 -4.71
C ILE A 553 3.15 -0.33 -5.60
N PHE A 554 2.98 0.94 -5.24
CA PHE A 554 3.43 2.06 -6.06
C PHE A 554 4.88 2.47 -5.83
N GLY A 555 5.57 1.87 -4.85
CA GLY A 555 7.01 2.03 -4.70
C GLY A 555 7.43 3.49 -4.54
N GLU A 556 6.91 4.18 -3.53
CA GLU A 556 7.68 5.32 -2.98
C GLU A 556 9.06 4.75 -2.65
N ASN A 557 10.07 5.06 -3.48
CA ASN A 557 11.43 4.51 -3.50
C ASN A 557 12.00 4.12 -2.11
N LEU A 558 11.53 3.00 -1.56
CA LEU A 558 12.13 2.29 -0.44
C LEU A 558 13.13 1.35 -1.08
N ILE A 559 14.25 1.97 -1.45
CA ILE A 559 15.55 1.42 -1.84
C ILE A 559 15.61 -0.10 -1.61
N GLU A 560 15.41 -0.89 -2.67
CA GLU A 560 15.56 -2.35 -2.69
C GLU A 560 17.03 -2.82 -2.53
N GLY A 561 17.95 -1.93 -2.13
CA GLY A 561 19.39 -2.20 -2.07
C GLY A 561 20.02 -2.36 -0.68
N TYR A 562 19.33 -2.08 0.44
CA TYR A 562 20.02 -1.96 1.74
C TYR A 562 20.09 -3.26 2.56
N CYS A 563 19.29 -4.27 2.24
CA CYS A 563 19.21 -5.49 3.06
C CYS A 563 20.46 -6.39 2.91
N SER A 564 21.13 -6.38 1.76
CA SER A 564 22.32 -7.23 1.54
C SER A 564 23.61 -6.65 2.12
N GLU A 565 23.78 -5.32 2.14
CA GLU A 565 25.01 -4.70 2.66
C GLU A 565 25.07 -4.66 4.20
N PHE A 566 23.92 -4.55 4.87
CA PHE A 566 23.85 -4.53 6.33
C PHE A 566 24.00 -5.93 6.94
N GLU A 567 23.47 -6.97 6.30
CA GLU A 567 23.69 -8.37 6.69
C GLU A 567 25.15 -8.79 6.49
N ALA A 568 25.80 -8.34 5.40
CA ALA A 568 27.22 -8.60 5.14
C ALA A 568 28.15 -7.93 6.19
N ARG A 569 27.87 -6.70 6.60
CA ARG A 569 28.65 -6.02 7.67
C ARG A 569 28.48 -6.67 9.03
N ASN A 570 27.27 -7.13 9.37
CA ASN A 570 27.02 -7.81 10.64
C ASN A 570 27.56 -9.25 10.68
N ALA A 571 27.60 -9.95 9.54
CA ALA A 571 28.28 -11.24 9.44
C ALA A 571 29.81 -11.10 9.56
N ALA A 572 30.40 -10.06 8.97
CA ALA A 572 31.84 -9.78 9.08
C ALA A 572 32.28 -9.38 10.50
N GLY A 573 31.42 -8.69 11.26
CA GLY A 573 31.69 -8.32 12.66
C GLY A 573 31.62 -9.49 13.66
N ARG A 574 30.91 -10.58 13.33
CA ARG A 574 30.84 -11.78 14.17
C ARG A 574 31.99 -12.76 13.93
N ALA A 575 32.64 -12.71 12.77
CA ALA A 575 33.76 -13.59 12.43
C ALA A 575 35.10 -13.18 13.07
N THR A 576 35.22 -11.95 13.59
CA THR A 576 36.48 -11.41 14.15
C THR A 576 36.57 -11.49 15.68
N GLY A 577 35.55 -12.02 16.36
CA GLY A 577 35.50 -12.11 17.83
C GLY A 577 35.92 -13.44 18.45
N ALA A 578 36.35 -14.42 17.64
CA ALA A 578 36.67 -15.77 18.11
C ALA A 578 38.09 -16.19 17.72
N ASP A 579 39.11 -15.41 18.08
CA ASP A 579 40.49 -15.90 18.24
C ASP A 579 41.38 -14.84 18.93
N ALA A 580 41.50 -14.92 20.26
CA ALA A 580 42.64 -14.35 20.99
C ALA A 580 42.88 -15.19 22.26
N ALA A 581 43.86 -16.09 22.14
CA ALA A 581 44.33 -17.03 23.14
C ALA A 581 44.93 -16.36 24.40
N PRO A 582 44.99 -17.04 25.56
CA PRO A 582 45.80 -16.61 26.69
C PRO A 582 47.24 -17.09 26.52
N GLY A 583 48.18 -16.15 26.42
CA GLY A 583 49.60 -16.46 26.48
C GLY A 583 50.04 -16.82 27.90
N SER A 584 50.73 -17.95 28.05
CA SER A 584 51.73 -18.12 29.11
C SER A 584 53.05 -18.58 28.50
N ARG A 585 54.06 -17.70 28.67
CA ARG A 585 55.49 -17.77 28.34
C ARG A 585 55.93 -17.31 26.96
#